data_AF-A0A3S0ZXI8-F1
#
_entry.id   AF-A0A3S0ZXI8-F1
#
_cell.length_a   1.000
_cell.length_b   1.000
_cell.length_c   1.000
_cell.angle_alpha   90.00
_cell.angle_beta   90.00
_cell.angle_gamma   90.00
#
_symmetry.space_group_name_H-M   'P 1'
#
loop_
_entity.id
_entity.type
_entity.pdbx_description
1 polymer ?
#
loop_
_entity_poly.entity_id
_entity_poly.type
_entity_poly.pdbx_seq_one_letter_code
_entity_poly.pdbx_strand_id
1 'polypeptide(L)'
;MPKVEIKDVIMFLKIFGVSSLFFIAGIIICFIGPTKLGIGWPAYVIIGAMLNGFGVVVLIIETIRFIKTHNKQQKQDSIEDVIKKEETK
;
A
#
# COMPACT_ATOMS: atom_id res chain seq x y z
N MET A 1 8.97 -15.81 -16.61
CA MET A 1 8.86 -14.70 -15.64
C MET A 1 7.52 -14.01 -15.90
N PRO A 2 6.67 -13.79 -14.89
CA PRO A 2 5.40 -13.09 -15.10
C PRO A 2 5.71 -11.70 -15.66
N LYS A 3 5.05 -11.30 -16.75
CA LYS A 3 5.19 -9.95 -17.32
C LYS A 3 4.50 -8.99 -16.35
N VAL A 4 5.28 -8.29 -15.54
CA VAL A 4 4.76 -7.22 -14.68
C VAL A 4 4.24 -6.11 -15.59
N GLU A 5 2.94 -5.85 -15.58
CA GLU A 5 2.35 -4.78 -16.40
C GLU A 5 2.58 -3.41 -15.73
N ILE A 6 2.72 -2.36 -16.55
CA ILE A 6 2.90 -0.98 -16.06
C ILE A 6 1.74 -0.57 -15.14
N LYS A 7 0.54 -1.06 -15.42
CA LYS A 7 -0.66 -0.86 -14.60
C LYS A 7 -0.50 -1.41 -13.18
N ASP A 8 0.12 -2.57 -13.03
CA ASP A 8 0.37 -3.20 -11.73
C ASP A 8 1.41 -2.41 -10.93
N VAL A 9 2.44 -1.89 -11.61
CA VAL A 9 3.46 -1.01 -11.00
C VAL A 9 2.84 0.30 -10.51
N ILE A 10 1.94 0.91 -11.29
CA ILE A 10 1.23 2.14 -10.90
C ILE A 10 0.30 1.86 -9.71
N MET A 11 -0.40 0.73 -9.72
CA MET A 11 -1.28 0.34 -8.62
C MET A 11 -0.47 0.07 -7.35
N PHE A 12 0.67 -0.61 -7.47
CA PHE A 12 1.63 -0.81 -6.38
C PHE A 12 2.15 0.53 -5.84
N LEU A 13 2.62 1.44 -6.70
CA LEU A 13 3.09 2.77 -6.30
C LEU A 13 2.02 3.58 -5.56
N LYS A 14 0.75 3.51 -5.99
CA LYS A 14 -0.34 4.17 -5.26
C LYS A 14 -0.56 3.54 -3.87
N ILE A 15 -0.52 2.22 -3.78
CA ILE A 15 -0.75 1.47 -2.54
C ILE A 15 0.36 1.73 -1.51
N PHE A 16 1.62 1.59 -1.92
CA PHE A 16 2.77 1.82 -1.05
C PHE A 16 3.03 3.32 -0.82
N GLY A 17 2.62 4.17 -1.76
CA GLY A 17 2.71 5.62 -1.65
C GLY A 17 1.85 6.20 -0.53
N VAL A 18 0.60 5.74 -0.38
CA VAL A 18 -0.30 6.29 0.65
C VAL A 18 0.18 5.92 2.06
N SER A 19 0.60 4.67 2.29
CA SER A 19 1.13 4.24 3.60
C SER A 19 2.45 4.93 3.95
N SER A 20 3.34 5.14 2.97
CA SER A 20 4.60 5.87 3.18
C SER A 20 4.41 7.32 3.61
N LEU A 21 3.35 8.01 3.16
CA LEU A 21 3.03 9.35 3.63
C LEU A 21 2.76 9.40 5.14
N PHE A 22 2.07 8.40 5.70
CA PHE A 22 1.82 8.32 7.14
C PHE A 22 3.11 8.10 7.93
N PHE A 23 4.02 7.25 7.43
CA PHE A 23 5.32 7.03 8.06
C PHE A 23 6.18 8.29 8.05
N ILE A 24 6.25 8.98 6.91
CA ILE A 24 7.00 10.22 6.76
C ILE A 24 6.43 11.29 7.71
N ALA A 25 5.11 11.45 7.74
CA ALA A 25 4.46 12.41 8.64
C ALA A 25 4.72 12.08 10.12
N GLY A 26 4.62 10.81 10.53
CA GLY A 26 4.88 10.38 11.89
C GLY A 26 6.33 10.64 12.33
N ILE A 27 7.29 10.33 11.45
CA ILE A 27 8.72 10.62 11.66
C ILE A 27 8.95 12.12 11.76
N ILE A 28 8.40 12.92 10.84
CA ILE A 28 8.55 14.38 10.84
C ILE A 28 8.04 14.96 12.16
N ILE A 29 6.88 14.54 12.64
CA ILE A 29 6.34 15.02 13.92
C ILE A 29 7.26 14.61 15.09
N CYS A 30 7.86 13.43 15.05
CA CYS A 30 8.82 13.00 16.08
C CYS A 30 10.05 13.91 16.18
N PHE A 31 10.58 14.42 15.06
CA PHE A 31 11.80 15.24 15.06
C PHE A 31 11.54 16.75 15.08
N ILE A 32 10.50 17.19 14.38
CA ILE A 32 10.21 18.60 14.12
C ILE A 32 9.07 19.12 15.02
N GLY A 33 8.26 18.23 15.59
CA GLY A 33 7.20 18.54 16.54
C GLY A 33 7.63 19.45 17.72
N PRO A 34 8.71 19.12 18.45
CA PRO A 34 9.13 19.93 19.59
C PRO A 34 9.75 21.27 19.18
N THR A 35 10.42 21.35 18.02
CA THR A 35 11.22 22.52 17.64
C THR A 35 10.47 23.53 16.75
N LYS A 36 9.51 23.08 15.93
CA LYS A 36 8.78 23.94 14.99
C LYS A 36 7.29 24.01 15.25
N LEU A 37 6.69 22.97 15.85
CA LEU A 37 5.24 22.91 16.09
C LEU A 37 4.87 23.22 17.55
N GLY A 38 5.86 23.38 18.44
CA GLY A 38 5.63 23.65 19.87
C GLY A 38 4.96 22.49 20.62
N ILE A 39 4.97 21.28 20.04
CA ILE A 39 4.35 20.11 20.65
C ILE A 39 5.33 19.52 21.67
N GLY A 40 5.02 19.69 22.95
CA GLY A 40 5.86 19.21 24.04
C GLY A 40 5.90 17.68 24.17
N TRP A 41 6.89 17.19 24.91
CA TRP A 41 6.93 15.79 25.35
C TRP A 41 5.78 15.52 26.35
N PRO A 42 5.08 14.36 26.30
CA PRO A 42 5.26 13.23 25.38
C PRO A 42 4.37 13.29 24.12
N ALA A 43 3.61 14.38 23.93
CA ALA A 43 2.57 14.45 22.92
C ALA A 43 3.08 14.24 21.49
N TYR A 44 4.23 14.82 21.12
CA TYR A 44 4.77 14.66 19.76
C TYR A 44 5.15 13.20 19.44
N VAL A 45 5.62 12.44 20.45
CA VAL A 45 5.93 11.02 20.29
C VAL A 45 4.68 10.17 20.19
N ILE A 46 3.65 10.48 20.98
CA ILE A 46 2.36 9.79 20.90
C ILE A 46 1.76 9.99 19.50
N ILE A 47 1.71 11.23 19.00
CA ILE A 47 1.17 11.55 17.68
C ILE A 47 1.99 10.86 16.57
N GLY A 48 3.31 10.92 16.64
CA GLY A 48 4.18 10.26 15.67
C GLY A 48 4.01 8.75 15.67
N ALA A 49 3.91 8.13 16.84
CA ALA A 49 3.65 6.69 16.98
C ALA A 49 2.26 6.30 16.45
N MET A 50 1.23 7.11 16.69
CA MET A 50 -0.11 6.88 16.15
C MET A 50 -0.14 6.94 14.63
N LEU A 51 0.52 7.93 14.02
CA LEU A 51 0.62 8.06 12.56
C LEU A 51 1.38 6.87 11.95
N ASN A 52 2.50 6.48 12.54
CA ASN A 52 3.25 5.32 12.08
C ASN A 52 2.42 4.03 12.22
N GLY A 53 1.76 3.84 13.36
CA GLY A 53 0.87 2.70 13.59
C GLY A 53 -0.27 2.63 12.57
N PHE A 54 -0.90 3.78 12.27
CA PHE A 54 -1.92 3.87 11.23
C PHE A 54 -1.36 3.55 9.84
N GLY A 55 -0.14 4.04 9.53
CA GLY A 55 0.57 3.69 8.30
C GLY A 55 0.76 2.19 8.11
N VAL A 56 1.10 1.45 9.18
CA VAL A 56 1.20 -0.03 9.16
C VAL A 56 -0.16 -0.66 8.84
N VAL A 57 -1.22 -0.21 9.52
CA VAL A 57 -2.58 -0.76 9.30
C VAL A 57 -3.02 -0.54 7.85
N VAL A 58 -2.83 0.67 7.31
CA VAL A 58 -3.14 0.98 5.90
C VAL A 58 -2.32 0.09 4.96
N LEU A 59 -1.03 -0.09 5.22
CA LEU A 59 -0.16 -0.95 4.42
C LEU A 59 -0.65 -2.40 4.42
N ILE A 60 -1.06 -2.95 5.56
CA ILE A 60 -1.61 -4.31 5.65
C ILE A 60 -2.89 -4.43 4.83
N ILE A 61 -3.84 -3.50 5.00
CA ILE A 61 -5.13 -3.52 4.28
C ILE A 61 -4.90 -3.46 2.78
N GLU A 62 -4.06 -2.54 2.32
CA GLU A 62 -3.78 -2.37 0.90
C GLU A 62 -2.99 -3.55 0.32
N THR A 63 -2.09 -4.16 1.09
CA THR A 63 -1.41 -5.40 0.68
C THR A 63 -2.40 -6.55 0.51
N ILE A 64 -3.35 -6.73 1.44
CA ILE A 64 -4.40 -7.74 1.32
C ILE A 64 -5.27 -7.47 0.07
N ARG A 65 -5.63 -6.21 -0.18
CA ARG A 65 -6.36 -5.81 -1.40
C ARG A 65 -5.57 -6.14 -2.66
N PHE A 66 -4.28 -5.81 -2.70
CA PHE A 66 -3.40 -6.07 -3.83
C PHE A 66 -3.34 -7.58 -4.14
N ILE A 67 -3.08 -8.41 -3.13
CA ILE A 67 -3.03 -9.87 -3.28
C ILE A 67 -4.38 -10.40 -3.79
N LYS A 68 -5.50 -9.94 -3.22
CA LYS A 68 -6.84 -10.38 -3.63
C LYS A 68 -7.18 -10.00 -5.06
N THR A 69 -6.78 -8.80 -5.50
CA THR A 69 -7.00 -8.33 -6.88
C THR A 69 -6.16 -9.12 -7.87
N HIS A 70 -4.87 -9.33 -7.59
CA HIS A 70 -4.00 -10.14 -8.45
C HIS A 70 -4.48 -11.60 -8.56
N ASN A 71 -4.89 -12.22 -7.46
CA ASN A 71 -5.42 -13.59 -7.49
C ASN A 71 -6.73 -13.69 -8.29
N LYS A 72 -7.56 -12.64 -8.28
CA LYS A 72 -8.78 -12.59 -9.09
C LYS A 72 -8.47 -12.44 -10.57
N GLN A 73 -7.59 -11.52 -10.94
CA GLN A 73 -7.20 -11.31 -12.34
C GLN A 73 -6.54 -12.56 -12.92
N GLN A 74 -5.62 -13.19 -12.17
CA GLN A 74 -4.96 -14.41 -12.60
C GLN A 74 -5.93 -15.59 -12.83
N LYS A 75 -7.01 -15.70 -12.03
CA LYS A 75 -8.06 -16.72 -12.25
C LYS A 75 -8.96 -16.39 -13.44
N GLN A 76 -9.17 -15.11 -13.73
CA GLN A 76 -10.03 -14.69 -14.83
C GLN A 76 -9.33 -14.92 -16.17
N ASP A 77 -8.05 -14.56 -16.26
CA ASP A 77 -7.20 -14.81 -17.43
C ASP A 77 -7.09 -16.32 -17.73
N SER A 78 -6.97 -17.17 -16.69
CA SER A 78 -6.88 -18.62 -16.90
C SER A 78 -8.16 -19.25 -17.47
N ILE A 79 -9.34 -18.73 -17.13
CA ILE A 79 -10.62 -19.23 -17.66
C ILE A 79 -10.79 -18.80 -19.11
N GLU A 80 -10.44 -17.55 -19.44
CA GLU A 80 -10.53 -17.02 -20.80
C GLU A 80 -9.59 -17.77 -21.77
N ASP A 81 -8.39 -18.14 -21.30
CA ASP A 81 -7.42 -18.95 -22.06
C ASP A 81 -7.90 -20.40 -22.29
N VAL A 82 -8.69 -20.98 -21.39
CA VAL A 82 -9.26 -22.32 -21.57
C VAL A 82 -10.39 -22.29 -22.59
N ILE A 83 -11.29 -21.30 -22.50
CA ILE A 83 -12.42 -21.15 -23.43
C ILE A 83 -11.92 -20.90 -24.87
N LYS A 84 -10.92 -20.02 -25.06
CA LYS A 84 -10.34 -19.77 -26.39
C LYS A 84 -9.67 -20.99 -27.01
N LYS A 85 -9.15 -21.92 -26.21
CA LYS A 85 -8.57 -23.18 -26.70
C LYS A 85 -9.62 -24.20 -27.13
N GLU A 86 -10.82 -24.16 -26.54
CA GLU A 86 -11.93 -25.03 -26.96
C GLU A 86 -12.58 -24.56 -28.26
N GLU A 87 -12.67 -23.25 -28.52
CA GLU A 87 -13.28 -22.71 -29.76
C GLU A 87 -12.41 -22.90 -31.01
N THR A 88 -11.11 -23.17 -30.86
CA THR A 88 -10.18 -23.41 -31.98
C THR A 88 -10.04 -24.89 -32.39
N LYS A 89 -10.82 -25.81 -31.82
CA LYS A 89 -10.88 -27.23 -32.21
C LYS A 89 -12.15 -27.54 -32.99
#